data_AF-A0A7X6QAG1-F1
#
_entry.id   AF-A0A7X6QAG1-F1
#
_cell.length_a   1.000
_cell.length_b   1.000
_cell.length_c   1.000
_cell.angle_alpha   90.00
_cell.angle_beta   90.00
_cell.angle_gamma   90.00
#
_symmetry.space_group_name_H-M   'P 1'
#
loop_
_entity.id
_entity.type
_entity.pdbx_description
1 polymer ?
#
loop_
_entity_poly.entity_id
_entity_poly.type
_entity_poly.pdbx_seq_one_letter_code
_entity_poly.pdbx_strand_id
1 'polypeptide(L)'
;INLPLSIYTQWYWQMDLHNLFHFLKLRLHEHAQWEIRVYAEVILSIIKKVCPIATEAFETLILSGERFSGSEMEALKKILNGEENPLKGREKTLFEEKLS
;
A
#
# COMPACT_ATOMS: atom_id res chain seq x y z
N ILE A 1 11.77 35.25 1.83
CA ILE A 1 12.38 33.94 1.49
C ILE A 1 12.03 33.69 0.01
N ASN A 2 13.03 33.60 -0.90
CA ASN A 2 12.85 33.58 -2.37
C ASN A 2 13.53 32.37 -3.06
N LEU A 3 13.62 31.22 -2.38
CA LEU A 3 14.25 30.03 -2.94
C LEU A 3 13.19 29.03 -3.45
N PRO A 4 13.41 28.37 -4.61
CA PRO A 4 12.49 27.36 -5.13
C PRO A 4 12.51 26.07 -4.29
N LEU A 5 11.41 25.30 -4.34
CA LEU A 5 11.26 24.02 -3.61
C LEU A 5 12.17 22.89 -4.11
N SER A 6 12.78 23.06 -5.29
CA SER A 6 13.66 22.06 -5.92
C SER A 6 15.08 22.02 -5.32
N ILE A 7 15.36 22.81 -4.29
CA ILE A 7 16.67 22.82 -3.64
C ILE A 7 16.86 21.53 -2.86
N TYR A 8 17.94 20.82 -3.18
CA TYR A 8 18.34 19.64 -2.43
C TYR A 8 18.72 20.00 -0.99
N THR A 9 18.26 19.17 -0.08
CA THR A 9 18.62 19.23 1.32
C THR A 9 19.00 17.83 1.79
N GLN A 10 19.71 17.77 2.90
CA GLN A 10 20.13 16.53 3.53
C GLN A 10 19.60 16.51 4.96
N TRP A 11 19.17 15.35 5.41
CA TRP A 11 18.73 15.16 6.78
C TRP A 11 19.06 13.74 7.24
N TYR A 12 19.23 13.59 8.55
CA TYR A 12 19.26 12.27 9.18
C TYR A 12 17.84 11.83 9.46
N TRP A 13 17.54 10.58 9.15
CA TRP A 13 16.22 10.01 9.36
C TRP A 13 16.34 8.70 10.11
N GLN A 14 15.71 8.64 11.28
CA GLN A 14 15.68 7.46 12.14
C GLN A 14 14.23 7.13 12.47
N MET A 15 13.88 5.85 12.34
CA MET A 15 12.58 5.31 12.73
C MET A 15 12.66 3.82 12.98
N ASP A 16 11.64 3.28 13.63
CA ASP A 16 11.43 1.84 13.73
C ASP A 16 10.88 1.24 12.42
N LEU A 17 10.97 -0.08 12.33
CA LEU A 17 10.59 -0.83 11.14
C LEU A 17 9.08 -0.81 10.85
N HIS A 18 8.23 -0.74 11.89
CA HIS A 18 6.78 -0.73 11.70
C HIS A 18 6.32 0.57 11.03
N ASN A 19 6.81 1.71 11.53
CA ASN A 19 6.55 3.01 10.93
C ASN A 19 7.19 3.15 9.54
N LEU A 20 8.33 2.51 9.31
CA LEU A 20 8.94 2.46 7.97
C LEU A 20 8.08 1.73 6.96
N PHE A 21 7.53 0.57 7.32
CA PHE A 21 6.59 -0.15 6.44
C PHE A 21 5.33 0.67 6.17
N HIS A 22 4.80 1.37 7.18
CA HIS A 22 3.68 2.27 6.98
C HIS A 22 4.03 3.41 5.99
N PHE A 23 5.19 4.04 6.15
CA PHE A 23 5.68 5.06 5.21
C PHE A 23 5.80 4.50 3.79
N LEU A 24 6.44 3.33 3.63
CA LEU A 24 6.65 2.70 2.33
C LEU A 24 5.32 2.36 1.65
N LYS A 25 4.33 1.87 2.41
CA LYS A 25 2.98 1.61 1.89
C LYS A 25 2.38 2.85 1.21
N LEU A 26 2.54 4.02 1.84
CA LEU A 26 1.99 5.27 1.31
C LEU A 26 2.80 5.85 0.14
N ARG A 27 4.11 5.61 0.10
CA ARG A 27 5.02 6.23 -0.89
C ARG A 27 5.31 5.35 -2.11
N LEU A 28 5.07 4.05 -2.01
CA LEU A 28 5.13 3.13 -3.15
C LEU A 28 3.82 3.09 -3.96
N HIS A 29 2.75 3.71 -3.46
CA HIS A 29 1.47 3.80 -4.18
C HIS A 29 1.61 4.56 -5.50
N GLU A 30 0.88 4.17 -6.54
CA GLU A 30 0.94 4.80 -7.87
C GLU A 30 0.57 6.30 -7.84
N HIS A 31 -0.43 6.66 -7.04
CA HIS A 31 -0.81 8.06 -6.81
C HIS A 31 0.21 8.90 -5.99
N ALA A 32 1.27 8.30 -5.45
CA ALA A 32 2.33 9.08 -4.82
C ALA A 32 3.11 9.88 -5.86
N GLN A 33 3.65 11.03 -5.45
CA GLN A 33 4.51 11.83 -6.30
C GLN A 33 5.75 11.01 -6.73
N TRP A 34 6.14 11.13 -8.00
CA TRP A 34 7.19 10.29 -8.58
C TRP A 34 8.51 10.39 -7.82
N GLU A 35 8.95 11.59 -7.47
CA GLU A 35 10.24 11.80 -6.78
C GLU A 35 10.32 11.00 -5.47
N ILE A 36 9.30 11.05 -4.62
CA ILE A 36 9.32 10.34 -3.33
C ILE A 36 9.20 8.82 -3.49
N ARG A 37 8.54 8.35 -4.56
CA ARG A 37 8.44 6.93 -4.88
C ARG A 37 9.80 6.35 -5.22
N VAL A 38 10.62 7.06 -6.01
CA VAL A 38 12.00 6.64 -6.32
C VAL A 38 12.85 6.48 -5.04
N TYR A 39 12.71 7.40 -4.07
CA TYR A 39 13.36 7.23 -2.76
C TYR A 39 12.84 6.00 -2.01
N ALA A 40 11.51 5.79 -2.00
CA ALA A 40 10.90 4.65 -1.32
C ALA A 40 11.33 3.30 -1.91
N GLU A 41 11.47 3.20 -3.24
CA GLU A 41 11.96 1.99 -3.93
C GLU A 41 13.40 1.65 -3.50
N VAL A 42 14.28 2.65 -3.44
CA VAL A 42 15.66 2.45 -2.98
C VAL A 42 15.68 2.02 -1.52
N ILE A 43 14.87 2.64 -0.65
CA ILE A 43 14.77 2.26 0.76
C ILE A 43 14.26 0.82 0.90
N LEU A 44 13.24 0.42 0.12
CA LEU A 44 12.73 -0.95 0.10
C LEU A 44 13.85 -1.95 -0.26
N SER A 45 14.69 -1.62 -1.24
CA SER A 45 15.83 -2.46 -1.65
C SER A 45 16.88 -2.64 -0.53
N ILE A 46 17.07 -1.62 0.32
CA ILE A 46 17.99 -1.66 1.46
C ILE A 46 17.41 -2.57 2.55
N ILE A 47 16.14 -2.35 2.94
CA ILE A 47 15.53 -3.14 4.01
C ILE A 47 15.32 -4.61 3.62
N LYS A 48 15.15 -4.91 2.33
CA LYS A 48 15.10 -6.28 1.83
C LYS A 48 16.40 -7.04 2.11
N LYS A 49 17.55 -6.35 2.13
CA LYS A 49 18.85 -6.92 2.49
C LYS A 49 19.03 -7.03 4.01
N VAL A 50 18.49 -6.09 4.79
CA VAL A 50 18.68 -6.01 6.24
C VAL A 50 17.72 -6.93 7.01
N CYS A 51 16.44 -6.92 6.65
CA CYS A 51 15.37 -7.69 7.29
C CYS A 51 14.48 -8.40 6.26
N PRO A 52 15.00 -9.43 5.57
CA PRO A 52 14.32 -10.07 4.43
C PRO A 52 12.96 -10.67 4.79
N ILE A 53 12.87 -11.40 5.91
CA ILE A 53 11.63 -12.10 6.34
C ILE A 53 10.50 -11.09 6.61
N ALA A 54 10.80 -9.99 7.30
CA ALA A 54 9.82 -8.95 7.57
C ALA A 54 9.41 -8.21 6.27
N THR A 55 10.37 -7.99 5.37
CA THR A 55 10.11 -7.34 4.08
C THR A 55 9.24 -8.21 3.18
N GLU A 56 9.47 -9.51 3.13
CA GLU A 56 8.63 -10.47 2.40
C GLU A 56 7.18 -10.45 2.90
N ALA A 57 6.98 -10.51 4.23
CA ALA A 57 5.65 -10.41 4.82
C ALA A 57 4.96 -9.07 4.49
N PHE A 58 5.72 -7.97 4.48
CA PHE A 58 5.21 -6.66 4.07
C PHE A 58 4.80 -6.62 2.59
N GLU A 59 5.65 -7.13 1.69
CA GLU A 59 5.36 -7.20 0.25
C GLU A 59 4.09 -8.02 -0.01
N THR A 60 4.00 -9.23 0.54
CA THR A 60 2.87 -10.14 0.28
C THR A 60 1.57 -9.67 0.95
N LEU A 61 1.60 -9.25 2.21
CA LEU A 61 0.39 -9.00 2.98
C LEU A 61 -0.10 -7.54 2.89
N ILE A 62 0.80 -6.59 2.59
CA ILE A 62 0.49 -5.16 2.67
C ILE A 62 0.59 -4.46 1.32
N LEU A 63 1.65 -4.72 0.53
CA LEU A 63 1.79 -4.08 -0.79
C LEU A 63 0.93 -4.74 -1.85
N SER A 64 0.92 -6.08 -1.89
CA SER A 64 0.10 -6.85 -2.83
C SER A 64 -1.28 -7.23 -2.28
N GLY A 65 -1.55 -6.90 -1.01
CA GLY A 65 -2.79 -7.26 -0.34
C GLY A 65 -3.84 -6.16 -0.39
N GLU A 66 -5.06 -6.53 -0.76
CA GLU A 66 -6.22 -5.64 -0.71
C GLU A 66 -7.01 -5.77 0.60
N ARG A 67 -7.64 -4.68 1.03
CA ARG A 67 -8.48 -4.65 2.22
C ARG A 67 -9.96 -4.70 1.86
N PHE A 68 -10.61 -5.76 2.33
CA PHE A 68 -12.06 -5.90 2.26
C PHE A 68 -12.72 -5.42 3.55
N SER A 69 -13.82 -4.68 3.40
CA SER A 69 -14.72 -4.30 4.49
C SER A 69 -15.53 -5.52 4.96
N GLY A 70 -16.23 -5.39 6.10
CA GLY A 70 -17.08 -6.46 6.61
C GLY A 70 -18.18 -6.88 5.61
N SER A 71 -18.84 -5.92 4.96
CA SER A 71 -19.87 -6.19 3.96
C SER A 71 -19.31 -6.81 2.68
N GLU A 72 -18.11 -6.39 2.25
CA GLU A 72 -17.41 -6.98 1.12
C GLU A 72 -17.01 -8.44 1.40
N MET A 73 -16.58 -8.75 2.62
CA MET A 73 -16.27 -10.12 3.03
C MET A 73 -17.52 -11.01 3.10
N GLU A 74 -18.66 -10.49 3.55
CA GLU A 74 -19.93 -11.22 3.51
C GLU A 74 -20.39 -11.49 2.07
N ALA A 75 -20.25 -10.49 1.20
CA ALA A 75 -20.53 -10.63 -0.23
C ALA A 75 -19.64 -11.69 -0.87
N LEU A 76 -18.34 -11.67 -0.60
CA LEU A 76 -17.39 -12.65 -1.10
C LEU A 76 -17.76 -14.08 -0.65
N LYS A 77 -18.15 -14.28 0.61
CA LYS A 77 -18.61 -15.58 1.12
C LYS A 77 -19.86 -16.09 0.38
N LYS A 78 -20.83 -15.22 0.13
CA LYS A 78 -22.05 -15.58 -0.61
C LYS A 78 -21.76 -15.95 -2.06
N ILE A 79 -20.91 -15.17 -2.73
CA ILE A 79 -20.48 -15.45 -4.11
C ILE A 79 -19.76 -16.80 -4.19
N LEU A 80 -18.87 -17.11 -3.23
CA LEU A 80 -18.18 -18.40 -3.17
C LEU A 80 -19.15 -19.58 -2.93
N ASN A 81 -20.28 -19.35 -2.27
CA ASN A 81 -21.35 -20.33 -2.09
C ASN A 81 -22.29 -20.45 -3.31
N GLY A 82 -22.07 -19.65 -4.36
CA GLY A 82 -22.92 -19.62 -5.56
C GLY A 82 -24.18 -18.75 -5.43
N GLU A 83 -24.28 -17.92 -4.40
CA GLU A 83 -25.37 -16.96 -4.22
C GLU A 83 -25.09 -15.63 -4.94
N GLU A 84 -26.14 -14.84 -5.20
CA GLU A 84 -25.99 -13.51 -5.79
C GLU A 84 -25.27 -12.53 -4.86
N ASN A 85 -24.46 -11.63 -5.44
CA ASN A 85 -23.77 -10.58 -4.69
C ASN A 85 -24.80 -9.65 -4.01
N PRO A 86 -24.82 -9.56 -2.67
CA PRO A 86 -25.77 -8.72 -1.93
C PRO A 86 -25.48 -7.22 -2.09
N LEU A 87 -24.28 -6.82 -2.51
CA LEU A 87 -23.88 -5.42 -2.68
C LEU A 87 -24.61 -4.80 -3.87
N LYS A 88 -25.00 -3.53 -3.72
CA LYS A 88 -25.75 -2.78 -4.75
C LYS A 88 -25.11 -1.43 -5.03
N GLY A 89 -25.33 -0.92 -6.24
CA GLY A 89 -24.87 0.41 -6.65
C GLY A 89 -23.36 0.58 -6.52
N ARG A 90 -22.93 1.68 -5.87
CA ARG A 90 -21.52 2.08 -5.75
C ARG A 90 -20.66 1.07 -4.97
N GLU A 91 -21.22 0.42 -3.95
CA GLU A 91 -20.46 -0.56 -3.14
C GLU A 91 -20.07 -1.79 -3.94
N LYS A 92 -20.93 -2.22 -4.87
CA LYS A 92 -20.63 -3.32 -5.78
C LYS A 92 -19.50 -2.95 -6.74
N THR A 93 -19.52 -1.74 -7.30
CA THR A 93 -18.45 -1.27 -8.20
C THR A 93 -17.09 -1.21 -7.50
N LEU A 94 -17.03 -0.64 -6.28
CA LEU A 94 -15.79 -0.59 -5.50
C LEU A 94 -15.27 -1.99 -5.13
N PHE A 95 -16.18 -2.92 -4.83
CA PHE A 95 -15.82 -4.31 -4.56
C PHE A 95 -15.26 -5.02 -5.81
N GLU A 96 -15.88 -4.80 -6.98
CA GLU A 96 -15.41 -5.35 -8.25
C GLU A 96 -14.06 -4.75 -8.66
N GLU A 97 -13.84 -3.46 -8.43
CA GLU A 97 -12.54 -2.80 -8.64
C GLU A 97 -11.43 -3.42 -7.79
N LYS A 98 -11.72 -3.84 -6.55
CA LYS A 98 -10.75 -4.53 -5.67
C LYS A 98 -10.44 -5.98 -6.08
N LEU A 99 -11.28 -6.58 -6.92
CA LEU A 99 -11.10 -7.95 -7.41
C LEU A 99 -10.39 -8.01 -8.77
N SER A 100 -10.33 -6.90 -9.49
CA SER A 100 -9.62 -6.76 -10.77
C SER A 100 -8.12 -6.56 -10.57
#